data_AF-A0A1A2RGR0-F1
#
_entry.id   AF-A0A1A2RGR0-F1
#
_cell.length_a   1.000
_cell.length_b   1.000
_cell.length_c   1.000
_cell.angle_alpha   90.00
_cell.angle_beta   90.00
_cell.angle_gamma   90.00
#
_symmetry.space_group_name_H-M   'P 1'
#
loop_
_entity.id
_entity.type
_entity.pdbx_description
1 polymer ?
#
loop_
_entity_poly.entity_id
_entity_poly.type
_entity_poly.pdbx_seq_one_letter_code
_entity_poly.pdbx_strand_id
1 'polypeptide(L)' 'MDVKENVRRAIEVMTAWSSESDPDFAWSRLVENVGEPHGELMLLMGFVNLAGELGIRLERATGQDLRSHLRDIARKYV' A
#
# COMPACT_ATOMS: atom_id res chain seq x y z
N MET A 1 -8.30 13.13 -9.23
CA MET A 1 -7.13 12.28 -8.90
C MET A 1 -7.33 10.94 -9.57
N ASP A 2 -6.35 10.46 -10.32
CA ASP A 2 -6.42 9.19 -11.04
C ASP A 2 -6.00 8.03 -10.11
N VAL A 3 -6.91 7.08 -9.89
CA VAL A 3 -6.67 5.90 -9.04
C VAL A 3 -5.49 5.07 -9.56
N LYS A 4 -5.33 4.94 -10.88
CA LYS A 4 -4.23 4.17 -11.48
C LYS A 4 -2.88 4.80 -11.19
N GLU A 5 -2.81 6.13 -11.27
CA GLU A 5 -1.61 6.88 -10.97
C GLU A 5 -1.20 6.76 -9.50
N ASN A 6 -2.17 6.87 -8.58
CA ASN A 6 -1.91 6.66 -7.16
C ASN A 6 -1.37 5.25 -6.87
N VAL A 7 -1.95 4.22 -7.50
CA VAL A 7 -1.49 2.83 -7.37
C VAL A 7 -0.09 2.66 -7.94
N ARG A 8 0.21 3.24 -9.11
CA ARG A 8 1.55 3.18 -9.72
C ARG A 8 2.62 3.74 -8.77
N ARG A 9 2.38 4.91 -8.20
CA ARG A 9 3.27 5.55 -7.22
C ARG A 9 3.53 4.68 -6.00
N ALA A 10 2.47 4.12 -5.42
CA ALA A 10 2.60 3.22 -4.28
C ALA A 10 3.37 1.94 -4.61
N ILE A 11 3.21 1.39 -5.83
CA ILE A 11 3.99 0.24 -6.29
C ILE A 11 5.48 0.60 -6.40
N GLU A 12 5.82 1.78 -6.91
CA GLU A 12 7.23 2.21 -7.04
C GLU A 12 7.91 2.30 -5.67
N VAL A 13 7.25 2.93 -4.70
CA VAL A 13 7.77 3.04 -3.33
C VAL A 13 7.86 1.66 -2.66
N MET A 14 6.80 0.85 -2.74
CA MET A 14 6.77 -0.50 -2.18
C MET A 14 7.84 -1.41 -2.80
N THR A 15 8.05 -1.33 -4.11
CA THR A 15 9.08 -2.10 -4.81
C THR A 15 10.45 -1.69 -4.31
N ALA A 16 10.75 -0.39 -4.27
CA ALA A 16 12.03 0.11 -3.75
C ALA A 16 12.30 -0.41 -2.33
N TRP A 17 11.30 -0.41 -1.45
CA TRP A 17 11.45 -0.89 -0.07
C TRP A 17 11.61 -2.40 0.06
N SER A 18 11.20 -3.17 -0.93
CA SER A 18 11.26 -4.63 -0.91
C SER A 18 12.42 -5.22 -1.70
N SER A 19 12.98 -4.49 -2.67
CA SER A 19 14.05 -4.95 -3.54
C SER A 19 15.40 -4.29 -3.28
N GLU A 20 15.43 -3.06 -2.77
CA GLU A 20 16.66 -2.28 -2.66
C GLU A 20 17.34 -2.50 -1.32
N SER A 21 18.64 -2.82 -1.37
CA SER A 21 19.47 -3.00 -0.17
C SER A 21 19.98 -1.69 0.43
N ASP A 22 19.89 -0.59 -0.33
CA ASP A 22 20.30 0.75 0.08
C ASP A 22 19.11 1.53 0.70
N PRO A 23 19.13 1.78 2.02
CA PRO A 23 18.06 2.51 2.70
C PRO A 23 17.91 3.95 2.22
N ASP A 24 18.98 4.61 1.79
CA ASP A 24 18.93 6.01 1.36
C ASP A 24 18.22 6.13 0.01
N PHE A 25 18.44 5.18 -0.88
CA PHE A 25 17.72 5.08 -2.16
C PHE A 25 16.24 4.71 -1.96
N ALA A 26 15.94 3.78 -1.05
CA ALA A 26 14.56 3.44 -0.67
C ALA A 26 13.81 4.66 -0.09
N TRP A 27 14.50 5.49 0.69
CA TRP A 27 13.97 6.73 1.23
C TRP A 27 13.77 7.82 0.17
N SER A 28 14.69 7.96 -0.79
CA SER A 28 14.59 8.97 -1.84
C SER A 28 13.33 8.79 -2.69
N ARG A 29 12.93 7.54 -2.97
CA ARG A 29 11.70 7.22 -3.71
C ARG A 29 10.43 7.66 -3.00
N LEU A 30 10.42 7.61 -1.66
CA LEU A 30 9.35 8.20 -0.88
C LEU A 30 9.35 9.72 -1.07
N VAL A 31 10.48 10.39 -0.79
CA VAL A 31 10.63 11.85 -0.84
C VAL A 31 10.21 12.42 -2.20
N GLU A 32 10.63 11.79 -3.30
CA GLU A 32 10.25 12.16 -4.67
C GLU A 32 8.72 12.16 -4.87
N ASN A 33 8.02 11.19 -4.32
CA ASN A 33 6.55 11.09 -4.43
C ASN A 33 5.82 12.10 -3.55
N VAL A 34 6.33 12.41 -2.35
CA VAL A 34 5.70 13.39 -1.45
C VAL A 34 5.94 14.83 -1.87
N GLY A 35 7.01 15.11 -2.63
CA GLY A 35 7.38 16.45 -3.08
C GLY A 35 6.44 17.07 -4.12
N GLU A 36 5.54 16.28 -4.72
CA GLU A 36 4.54 16.76 -5.66
C GLU A 36 3.31 17.40 -4.98
N PRO A 37 2.57 18.30 -5.65
CA PRO A 37 1.30 18.80 -5.13
C PRO A 37 0.34 17.65 -4.76
N HIS A 38 -0.06 17.61 -3.48
CA HIS A 38 -0.87 16.52 -2.91
C HIS A 38 -0.23 15.11 -2.96
N GLY A 39 1.09 15.03 -3.15
CA GLY A 39 1.84 13.77 -3.29
C GLY A 39 1.66 12.82 -2.11
N GLU A 40 1.64 13.34 -0.88
CA GLU A 40 1.36 12.56 0.34
C GLU A 40 0.00 11.86 0.27
N LEU A 41 -1.05 12.61 -0.06
CA LEU A 41 -2.41 12.09 -0.13
C LEU A 41 -2.56 11.08 -1.28
N MET A 42 -1.93 11.36 -2.43
CA MET A 42 -1.90 10.44 -3.57
C MET A 42 -1.24 9.12 -3.22
N LEU A 43 -0.08 9.18 -2.55
CA LEU A 43 0.65 8.01 -2.12
C LEU A 43 -0.12 7.21 -1.05
N LEU A 44 -0.71 7.90 -0.07
CA LEU A 44 -1.57 7.28 0.95
C LEU A 44 -2.73 6.51 0.31
N MET A 45 -3.45 7.12 -0.63
CA MET A 45 -4.53 6.44 -1.34
C MET A 45 -4.02 5.26 -2.18
N GLY A 46 -2.84 5.38 -2.77
CA GLY A 46 -2.17 4.27 -3.47
C GLY A 46 -1.95 3.07 -2.54
N PHE A 47 -1.41 3.30 -1.35
CA PHE A 47 -1.21 2.23 -0.36
C PHE A 47 -2.52 1.62 0.13
N VAL A 48 -3.56 2.44 0.35
CA VAL A 48 -4.90 1.94 0.70
C VAL A 48 -5.45 1.02 -0.40
N ASN A 49 -5.28 1.38 -1.67
CA ASN A 49 -5.69 0.56 -2.80
C ASN A 49 -4.92 -0.77 -2.87
N LEU A 50 -3.59 -0.74 -2.64
CA LEU A 50 -2.77 -1.95 -2.60
C LEU A 50 -3.17 -2.88 -1.43
N ALA A 51 -3.48 -2.32 -0.27
CA ALA A 51 -4.01 -3.08 0.86
C ALA A 51 -5.37 -3.73 0.53
N GLY A 52 -6.24 -3.03 -0.19
CA GLY A 52 -7.49 -3.58 -0.72
C GLY A 52 -7.27 -4.75 -1.69
N GLU A 53 -6.35 -4.61 -2.64
CA GLU A 53 -5.96 -5.68 -3.57
C GLU A 53 -5.40 -6.91 -2.82
N LEU A 54 -4.57 -6.69 -1.80
CA LEU A 54 -4.10 -7.77 -0.93
C LEU A 54 -5.27 -8.47 -0.21
N GLY A 55 -6.25 -7.69 0.27
CA GLY A 55 -7.47 -8.22 0.86
C GLY A 55 -8.24 -9.15 -0.08
N ILE A 56 -8.44 -8.73 -1.34
CA ILE A 56 -9.11 -9.55 -2.37
C ILE A 56 -8.33 -10.86 -2.61
N ARG A 57 -7.00 -10.80 -2.67
CA ARG A 57 -6.16 -11.99 -2.85
C ARG A 57 -6.27 -12.93 -1.65
N LEU A 58 -6.32 -12.38 -0.44
CA LEU A 58 -6.48 -13.15 0.79
C LEU A 58 -7.84 -13.86 0.83
N GLU A 59 -8.92 -13.20 0.41
CA GLU A 59 -10.24 -13.84 0.29
C GLU A 59 -10.18 -15.05 -0.65
N ARG A 60 -9.56 -14.89 -1.82
CA ARG A 60 -9.41 -15.99 -2.79
C ARG A 60 -8.57 -17.14 -2.25
N ALA A 61 -7.51 -16.84 -1.50
CA ALA A 61 -6.60 -17.85 -0.97
C ALA A 61 -7.20 -18.63 0.21
N THR A 62 -8.10 -18.01 0.97
CA THR A 62 -8.64 -18.59 2.23
C THR A 62 -10.09 -19.04 2.12
N GLY A 63 -10.84 -18.56 1.13
CA GLY A 63 -12.29 -18.76 1.02
C GLY A 63 -13.11 -17.98 2.05
N GLN A 64 -12.48 -17.13 2.87
CA GLN A 64 -13.13 -16.29 3.87
C GLN A 64 -13.25 -14.85 3.38
N ASP A 65 -14.32 -14.14 3.76
CA ASP A 65 -14.47 -12.73 3.37
C ASP A 65 -13.54 -11.80 4.18
N LEU A 66 -13.14 -10.69 3.58
CA LEU A 66 -12.19 -9.72 4.11
C LEU A 66 -12.66 -9.15 5.45
N ARG A 67 -13.98 -8.99 5.66
CA ARG A 67 -14.50 -8.48 6.95
C ARG A 67 -14.29 -9.50 8.06
N SER A 68 -14.29 -10.80 7.77
CA SER A 68 -13.92 -11.83 8.75
C SER A 68 -12.47 -11.65 9.19
N HIS A 69 -11.55 -11.55 8.22
CA HIS A 69 -10.12 -11.31 8.50
C HIS A 69 -9.90 -10.04 9.33
N LEU A 70 -10.51 -8.92 8.96
CA LEU A 70 -10.39 -7.66 9.68
C LEU A 70 -10.98 -7.73 11.10
N ARG A 71 -12.13 -8.40 11.27
CA ARG A 71 -12.74 -8.60 12.59
C ARG A 71 -11.87 -9.45 13.50
N ASP A 72 -11.27 -10.50 12.96
CA ASP A 72 -10.38 -11.38 13.72
C ASP A 72 -9.08 -10.69 14.11
N ILE A 73 -8.55 -9.78 13.28
CA ILE A 73 -7.45 -8.90 13.66
C ILE A 73 -7.89 -7.95 14.78
N ALA A 74 -9.01 -7.25 14.63
CA ALA A 74 -9.50 -6.30 15.63
C ALA A 74 -9.68 -6.95 17.02
N ARG A 75 -10.23 -8.17 17.07
CA ARG A 75 -10.38 -8.98 18.29
C ARG A 75 -9.07 -9.32 19.00
N LYS A 76 -7.92 -9.26 18.33
CA LYS A 76 -6.62 -9.51 18.96
C LYS A 76 -6.07 -8.29 19.71
N TYR A 77 -6.55 -7.10 19.38
CA TYR A 77 -6.03 -5.82 19.89
C TYR A 77 -7.03 -5.06 20.76
N VAL A 78 -8.22 -5.62 20.97
CA VAL A 78 -9.28 -5.11 21.85
C VAL A 78 -9.66 -6.22 22.81
#